data_AF-A0A6N2DVA4-F1
#
_entry.id   AF-A0A6N2DVA4-F1
#
_cell.length_a   1.000
_cell.length_b   1.000
_cell.length_c   1.000
_cell.angle_alpha   90.00
_cell.angle_beta   90.00
_cell.angle_gamma   90.00
#
_symmetry.space_group_name_H-M   'P 1'
#
loop_
_entity.id
_entity.type
_entity.pdbx_description
1 polymer ?
#
loop_
_entity_poly.entity_id
_entity_poly.type
_entity_poly.pdbx_seq_one_letter_code
_entity_poly.pdbx_strand_id
1 'polypeptide(L)'
;MRRLEDLARQAAPHLHVVSVSNPDPVFRRLNLVAVTSSEEDAREAVVALSAETDDDAGIGVVVMSADPDRSADHAAVDPEHVTGFVGRRIAIGGLVGAVVGALVIGGAVAIITQSLVATIAAVVGGALFGFQIGGIYFPFAGMGGGDAYRQTFVAPELVDAALVAFHTDSEEHLERARSRLDDIEHLALVEVDSNGRTIT
;
A
#
# COMPACT_ATOMS: atom_id res chain seq x y z
N MET A 1 16.05 -20.79 9.93
CA MET A 1 15.05 -19.80 10.35
C MET A 1 13.90 -19.89 9.36
N ARG A 2 12.66 -19.77 9.84
CA ARG A 2 11.47 -20.00 9.03
C ARG A 2 11.06 -18.73 8.28
N ARG A 3 10.54 -18.87 7.07
CA ARG A 3 10.12 -17.74 6.23
C ARG A 3 8.61 -17.55 6.22
N LEU A 4 8.16 -16.40 5.73
CA LEU A 4 6.74 -16.10 5.57
C LEU A 4 6.06 -17.08 4.60
N GLU A 5 6.74 -17.41 3.48
CA GLU A 5 6.24 -18.38 2.52
C GLU A 5 5.96 -19.76 3.15
N ASP A 6 6.83 -20.21 4.06
CA ASP A 6 6.66 -21.48 4.78
C ASP A 6 5.44 -21.47 5.71
N LEU A 7 5.10 -20.30 6.27
CA LEU A 7 3.89 -20.15 7.09
C LEU A 7 2.65 -20.17 6.21
N ALA A 8 2.67 -19.43 5.10
CA ALA A 8 1.56 -19.34 4.15
C ALA A 8 1.19 -20.73 3.60
N ARG A 9 2.19 -21.50 3.14
CA ARG A 9 1.99 -22.89 2.67
C ARG A 9 1.46 -23.83 3.74
N GLN A 10 1.83 -23.62 5.02
CA GLN A 10 1.32 -24.44 6.12
C GLN A 10 -0.13 -24.06 6.46
N ALA A 11 -0.45 -22.77 6.50
CA ALA A 11 -1.75 -22.25 6.89
C ALA A 11 -2.83 -22.57 5.83
N ALA A 12 -2.47 -22.50 4.54
CA ALA A 12 -3.37 -22.75 3.43
C ALA A 12 -2.74 -23.72 2.41
N PRO A 13 -2.63 -25.02 2.73
CA PRO A 13 -1.95 -26.00 1.87
C PRO A 13 -2.67 -26.30 0.55
N HIS A 14 -3.92 -25.86 0.44
CA HIS A 14 -4.75 -25.98 -0.76
C HIS A 14 -4.61 -24.77 -1.71
N LEU A 15 -3.87 -23.74 -1.30
CA LEU A 15 -3.58 -22.56 -2.11
C LEU A 15 -2.13 -22.60 -2.61
N HIS A 16 -1.89 -21.93 -3.72
CA HIS A 16 -0.62 -21.83 -4.42
C HIS A 16 -0.08 -20.41 -4.28
N VAL A 17 1.21 -20.26 -3.97
CA VAL A 17 1.87 -18.95 -3.90
C VAL A 17 1.95 -18.37 -5.31
N VAL A 18 1.38 -17.18 -5.50
CA VAL A 18 1.38 -16.46 -6.78
C VAL A 18 2.33 -15.25 -6.76
N SER A 19 2.53 -14.66 -5.58
CA SER A 19 3.46 -13.55 -5.38
C SER A 19 4.10 -13.67 -3.99
N VAL A 20 5.40 -13.38 -3.90
CA VAL A 20 6.17 -13.41 -2.66
C VAL A 20 7.16 -12.26 -2.63
N SER A 21 7.39 -11.74 -1.42
CA SER A 21 8.43 -10.76 -1.17
C SER A 21 9.82 -11.19 -1.58
N ASN A 22 10.60 -10.23 -2.11
CA ASN A 22 11.98 -10.43 -2.50
C ASN A 22 12.82 -9.31 -1.87
N PRO A 23 13.69 -9.61 -0.90
CA PRO A 23 13.92 -10.95 -0.34
C PRO A 23 12.71 -11.48 0.43
N ASP A 24 12.50 -12.81 0.41
CA ASP A 24 11.48 -13.47 1.24
C ASP A 24 11.90 -13.37 2.71
N PRO A 25 11.16 -12.64 3.55
CA PRO A 25 11.63 -12.28 4.87
C PRO A 25 11.58 -13.46 5.82
N VAL A 26 12.55 -13.42 6.72
CA VAL A 26 12.77 -14.44 7.73
C VAL A 26 12.14 -13.95 9.03
N PHE A 27 11.39 -14.83 9.72
CA PHE A 27 10.81 -14.48 11.01
C PHE A 27 11.90 -14.06 12.02
N ARG A 28 11.65 -12.93 12.67
CA ARG A 28 12.46 -12.36 13.77
C ARG A 28 11.90 -12.80 15.12
N ARG A 29 12.39 -12.22 16.23
CA ARG A 29 11.92 -12.54 17.58
C ARG A 29 10.40 -12.39 17.70
N LEU A 30 9.84 -11.32 17.11
CA LEU A 30 8.44 -10.97 17.14
C LEU A 30 7.95 -10.65 15.73
N ASN A 31 6.79 -11.17 15.38
CA ASN A 31 6.24 -10.97 14.05
C ASN A 31 4.74 -10.80 14.14
N LEU A 32 4.21 -9.83 13.42
CA LEU A 32 2.79 -9.61 13.28
C LEU A 32 2.40 -9.96 11.86
N VAL A 33 1.42 -10.85 11.69
CA VAL A 33 0.93 -11.30 10.38
C VAL A 33 -0.52 -10.87 10.25
N ALA A 34 -0.82 -10.03 9.27
CA ALA A 34 -2.17 -9.73 8.83
C ALA A 34 -2.55 -10.66 7.68
N VAL A 35 -3.74 -11.25 7.76
CA VAL A 35 -4.32 -12.10 6.73
C VAL A 35 -5.57 -11.45 6.18
N THR A 36 -5.69 -11.40 4.86
CA THR A 36 -6.86 -10.86 4.16
C THR A 36 -7.10 -11.63 2.85
N SER A 37 -8.29 -11.50 2.27
CA SER A 37 -8.61 -11.95 0.92
C SER A 37 -8.72 -10.79 -0.08
N SER A 38 -8.29 -9.59 0.31
CA SER A 38 -8.34 -8.36 -0.49
C SER A 38 -6.92 -7.87 -0.78
N GLU A 39 -6.61 -7.67 -2.06
CA GLU A 39 -5.36 -7.03 -2.47
C GLU A 39 -5.25 -5.57 -2.01
N GLU A 40 -6.40 -4.89 -1.86
CA GLU A 40 -6.45 -3.49 -1.46
C GLU A 40 -6.08 -3.37 0.01
N ASP A 41 -6.65 -4.23 0.86
CA ASP A 41 -6.35 -4.27 2.30
C ASP A 41 -4.91 -4.74 2.54
N ALA A 42 -4.41 -5.68 1.73
CA ALA A 42 -3.01 -6.11 1.80
C ALA A 42 -2.06 -4.95 1.46
N ARG A 43 -2.40 -4.15 0.43
CA ARG A 43 -1.65 -2.96 0.03
C ARG A 43 -1.69 -1.88 1.09
N GLU A 44 -2.85 -1.64 1.68
CA GLU A 44 -3.02 -0.69 2.79
C GLU A 44 -2.21 -1.12 4.01
N ALA A 45 -2.23 -2.41 4.37
CA ALA A 45 -1.43 -2.96 5.45
C ALA A 45 0.08 -2.75 5.23
N VAL A 46 0.60 -3.00 4.02
CA VAL A 46 2.01 -2.73 3.70
C VAL A 46 2.36 -1.25 3.85
N VAL A 47 1.49 -0.35 3.36
CA VAL A 47 1.71 1.10 3.50
C VAL A 47 1.71 1.51 4.97
N ALA A 48 0.75 1.02 5.76
CA ALA A 48 0.66 1.31 7.19
C ALA A 48 1.91 0.84 7.94
N LEU A 49 2.41 -0.36 7.63
CA LEU A 49 3.60 -0.93 8.25
C LEU A 49 4.90 -0.26 7.81
N SER A 50 4.97 0.24 6.58
CA SER A 50 6.17 0.93 6.06
C SER A 50 6.55 2.19 6.84
N ALA A 51 5.63 2.74 7.64
CA ALA A 51 5.93 3.84 8.54
C ALA A 51 6.72 3.43 9.80
N GLU A 52 6.81 2.13 10.11
CA GLU A 52 7.43 1.61 11.33
C GLU A 52 8.84 1.04 11.12
N THR A 53 9.28 0.89 9.87
CA THR A 53 10.63 0.41 9.55
C THR A 53 11.11 0.92 8.21
N ASP A 54 12.40 1.32 8.16
CA ASP A 54 13.13 1.62 6.93
C ASP A 54 13.80 0.37 6.33
N ASP A 55 13.62 -0.79 6.96
CA ASP A 55 14.21 -2.07 6.54
C ASP A 55 13.27 -2.78 5.55
N ASP A 56 13.69 -2.86 4.29
CA ASP A 56 12.94 -3.58 3.24
C ASP A 56 12.70 -5.06 3.58
N ALA A 57 13.54 -5.68 4.42
CA ALA A 57 13.34 -7.05 4.89
C ALA A 57 12.46 -7.15 6.16
N GLY A 58 12.05 -6.00 6.71
CA GLY A 58 11.17 -5.89 7.86
C GLY A 58 9.70 -6.11 7.52
N ILE A 59 9.31 -6.05 6.24
CA ILE A 59 7.93 -6.28 5.78
C ILE A 59 7.93 -7.34 4.68
N GLY A 60 7.04 -8.32 4.82
CA GLY A 60 6.83 -9.39 3.85
C GLY A 60 5.43 -9.44 3.31
N VAL A 61 5.29 -9.91 2.08
CA VAL A 61 3.99 -10.21 1.46
C VAL A 61 4.06 -11.58 0.81
N VAL A 62 3.03 -12.39 1.04
CA VAL A 62 2.76 -13.60 0.28
C VAL A 62 1.32 -13.56 -0.19
N VAL A 63 1.08 -13.63 -1.50
CA VAL A 63 -0.25 -13.74 -2.09
C VAL A 63 -0.42 -15.17 -2.58
N MET A 64 -1.61 -15.72 -2.37
CA MET A 64 -1.97 -17.09 -2.70
C MET A 64 -3.30 -17.18 -3.44
N SER A 65 -3.38 -18.14 -4.37
CA SER A 65 -4.60 -18.47 -5.13
C SER A 65 -4.94 -19.96 -5.07
N ALA A 66 -6.22 -20.29 -5.16
CA ALA A 66 -6.71 -21.65 -5.32
C ALA A 66 -6.54 -22.18 -6.76
N ASP A 67 -6.28 -21.31 -7.75
CA ASP A 67 -6.15 -21.68 -9.16
C ASP A 67 -4.67 -21.67 -9.62
N PRO A 68 -4.02 -22.85 -9.68
CA PRO A 68 -2.61 -22.96 -10.08
C PRO A 68 -2.36 -22.60 -11.54
N ASP A 69 -3.36 -22.76 -12.42
CA ASP A 69 -3.22 -22.50 -13.85
C ASP A 69 -3.23 -21.00 -14.15
N ARG A 70 -4.03 -20.22 -13.40
CA ARG A 70 -3.99 -18.75 -13.47
C ARG A 70 -2.73 -18.15 -12.82
N SER A 71 -2.12 -18.89 -11.90
CA SER A 71 -0.88 -18.50 -11.22
C SER A 71 0.32 -18.50 -12.17
N ALA A 72 0.32 -19.41 -13.16
CA ALA A 72 1.45 -19.64 -14.06
C ALA A 72 1.52 -18.62 -15.23
N ASP A 73 0.38 -18.16 -15.73
CA ASP A 73 0.31 -17.16 -16.82
C ASP A 73 0.38 -15.70 -16.32
N HIS A 74 0.13 -15.46 -15.03
CA HIS A 74 0.09 -14.12 -14.42
C HIS A 74 1.07 -13.92 -13.25
N ALA A 75 2.15 -14.70 -13.18
CA ALA A 75 3.19 -14.63 -12.15
C ALA A 75 3.98 -13.28 -12.09
N ALA A 76 3.55 -12.26 -12.82
CA ALA A 76 4.16 -10.95 -12.85
C ALA A 76 3.11 -9.92 -12.46
N VAL A 77 3.43 -9.12 -11.44
CA VAL A 77 2.79 -7.83 -11.09
C VAL A 77 2.03 -7.26 -12.28
N ASP A 78 0.71 -7.17 -12.18
CA ASP A 78 -0.11 -6.75 -13.31
C ASP A 78 0.10 -5.24 -13.59
N PRO A 79 0.77 -4.88 -14.70
CA PRO A 79 1.09 -3.48 -14.97
C PRO A 79 -0.17 -2.66 -15.24
N GLU A 80 -1.25 -3.26 -15.75
CA GLU A 80 -2.49 -2.54 -16.07
C GLU A 80 -3.18 -2.08 -14.78
N HIS A 81 -3.21 -2.94 -13.75
CA HIS A 81 -3.77 -2.58 -12.44
C HIS A 81 -2.92 -1.54 -11.69
N VAL A 82 -1.59 -1.58 -11.81
CA VAL A 82 -0.71 -0.51 -11.30
C VAL A 82 -1.09 0.83 -11.95
N THR A 83 -1.30 0.85 -13.28
CA THR A 83 -1.66 2.10 -13.97
C THR A 83 -3.06 2.61 -13.63
N GLY A 84 -4.04 1.73 -13.41
CA GLY A 84 -5.39 2.11 -12.99
C GLY A 84 -5.44 2.75 -11.60
N PHE A 85 -4.74 2.15 -10.64
CA PHE A 85 -4.62 2.69 -9.29
C PHE A 85 -3.91 4.05 -9.26
N VAL A 86 -2.77 4.14 -9.96
CA VAL A 86 -2.01 5.39 -10.09
C VAL A 86 -2.85 6.46 -10.81
N GLY A 87 -3.56 6.09 -11.88
CA GLY A 87 -4.44 6.99 -12.63
C GLY A 87 -5.56 7.60 -11.77
N ARG A 88 -6.23 6.78 -10.95
CA ARG A 88 -7.26 7.27 -10.00
C ARG A 88 -6.68 8.25 -8.98
N ARG A 89 -5.50 7.97 -8.43
CA ARG A 89 -4.82 8.87 -7.49
C ARG A 89 -4.33 10.16 -8.16
N ILE A 90 -3.85 10.10 -9.41
CA ILE A 90 -3.51 11.30 -10.20
C ILE A 90 -4.75 12.18 -10.36
N ALA A 91 -5.90 11.59 -10.70
CA ALA A 91 -7.13 12.35 -10.89
C ALA A 91 -7.61 13.01 -9.58
N ILE A 92 -7.62 12.28 -8.46
CA ILE A 92 -7.98 12.82 -7.14
C ILE A 92 -7.01 13.91 -6.71
N GLY A 93 -5.71 13.64 -6.79
CA GLY A 93 -4.64 14.59 -6.44
C GLY A 93 -4.70 15.85 -7.28
N GLY A 94 -4.93 15.70 -8.60
CA GLY A 94 -5.12 16.81 -9.51
C GLY A 94 -6.35 17.64 -9.15
N LEU A 95 -7.48 17.01 -8.84
CA LEU A 95 -8.70 17.73 -8.44
C LEU A 95 -8.47 18.55 -7.15
N VAL A 96 -7.90 17.94 -6.12
CA VAL A 96 -7.59 18.61 -4.85
C VAL A 96 -6.60 19.75 -5.09
N GLY A 97 -5.52 19.48 -5.83
CA GLY A 97 -4.52 20.48 -6.19
C GLY A 97 -5.13 21.65 -6.95
N ALA A 98 -6.05 21.40 -7.88
CA ALA A 98 -6.74 22.43 -8.64
C ALA A 98 -7.57 23.36 -7.74
N VAL A 99 -8.33 22.80 -6.80
CA VAL A 99 -9.12 23.60 -5.85
C VAL A 99 -8.21 24.48 -4.99
N VAL A 100 -7.14 23.91 -4.43
CA VAL A 100 -6.19 24.65 -3.60
C VAL A 100 -5.47 25.73 -4.43
N GLY A 101 -4.97 25.38 -5.62
CA GLY A 101 -4.29 26.31 -6.51
C GLY A 101 -5.19 27.48 -6.95
N ALA A 102 -6.45 27.19 -7.28
CA ALA A 102 -7.45 28.20 -7.62
C ALA A 102 -7.70 29.18 -6.47
N LEU A 103 -7.87 28.67 -5.25
CA LEU A 103 -8.14 29.50 -4.07
C LEU A 103 -6.93 30.35 -3.67
N VAL A 104 -5.72 29.76 -3.67
CA VAL A 104 -4.49 30.45 -3.26
C VAL A 104 -4.10 31.51 -4.28
N ILE A 105 -3.99 31.15 -5.56
CA ILE A 105 -3.55 32.08 -6.62
C ILE A 105 -4.65 33.09 -6.94
N GLY A 106 -5.90 32.63 -7.07
CA GLY A 106 -7.05 33.50 -7.29
C GLY A 106 -7.27 34.49 -6.14
N GLY A 107 -7.18 34.01 -4.89
CA GLY A 107 -7.30 34.84 -3.70
C GLY A 107 -6.19 35.89 -3.60
N ALA A 108 -4.93 35.50 -3.84
CA ALA A 108 -3.81 36.44 -3.86
C ALA A 108 -3.99 37.54 -4.92
N VAL A 109 -4.37 37.17 -6.14
CA VAL A 109 -4.60 38.14 -7.23
C VAL A 109 -5.81 39.04 -6.95
N ALA A 110 -6.88 38.51 -6.36
CA ALA A 110 -8.03 39.31 -5.96
C ALA A 110 -7.66 40.40 -4.94
N ILE A 111 -6.83 40.07 -3.95
CA ILE A 111 -6.37 41.02 -2.92
C ILE A 111 -5.45 42.09 -3.52
N ILE A 112 -4.51 41.69 -4.37
CA ILE A 112 -3.47 42.60 -4.89
C ILE A 112 -4.01 43.51 -5.99
N THR A 113 -4.78 42.96 -6.92
CA THR A 113 -5.16 43.67 -8.16
C THR A 113 -6.55 44.28 -8.11
N GLN A 114 -7.43 43.77 -7.24
CA GLN A 114 -8.85 44.14 -7.16
C GLN A 114 -9.59 44.09 -8.51
N SER A 115 -9.06 43.35 -9.50
CA SER A 115 -9.60 43.27 -10.86
C SER A 115 -10.30 41.94 -11.07
N LEU A 116 -11.60 41.98 -11.37
CA LEU A 116 -12.40 40.79 -11.61
C LEU A 116 -11.85 39.93 -12.75
N VAL A 117 -11.42 40.56 -13.86
CA VAL A 117 -10.87 39.85 -15.02
C VAL A 117 -9.56 39.16 -14.67
N ALA A 118 -8.67 39.84 -13.93
CA ALA A 118 -7.40 39.26 -13.48
C ALA A 118 -7.64 38.12 -12.50
N THR A 119 -8.60 38.27 -11.57
CA THR A 119 -8.98 37.21 -10.64
C THR A 119 -9.51 35.98 -11.35
N ILE A 120 -10.42 36.13 -12.34
CA ILE A 120 -10.93 34.98 -13.10
C ILE A 120 -9.79 34.27 -13.83
N ALA A 121 -8.92 35.01 -14.51
CA ALA A 121 -7.76 34.44 -15.18
C ALA A 121 -6.82 33.70 -14.21
N ALA A 122 -6.60 34.28 -13.02
CA ALA A 122 -5.77 33.70 -11.98
C ALA A 122 -6.40 32.46 -11.32
N VAL A 123 -7.72 32.43 -11.14
CA VAL A 123 -8.45 31.25 -10.65
C VAL A 123 -8.29 30.09 -11.63
N VAL A 124 -8.50 30.34 -12.93
CA VAL A 124 -8.34 29.30 -13.96
C VAL A 124 -6.88 28.85 -14.07
N GLY A 125 -5.94 29.80 -14.15
CA GLY A 125 -4.51 29.48 -14.20
C GLY A 125 -4.01 28.74 -12.97
N GLY A 126 -4.46 29.15 -11.79
CA GLY A 126 -4.15 28.50 -10.52
C GLY A 126 -4.76 27.11 -10.40
N ALA A 127 -5.97 26.91 -10.91
CA ALA A 127 -6.58 25.58 -11.00
C ALA A 127 -5.76 24.64 -11.88
N LEU A 128 -5.35 25.08 -13.07
CA LEU A 128 -4.55 24.27 -14.00
C LEU A 128 -3.17 23.94 -13.41
N PHE A 129 -2.49 24.93 -12.83
CA PHE A 129 -1.20 24.73 -12.19
C PHE A 129 -1.31 23.78 -10.98
N GLY A 130 -2.31 24.03 -10.12
CA GLY A 130 -2.60 23.19 -8.97
C GLY A 130 -2.93 21.76 -9.36
N PHE A 131 -3.69 21.56 -10.45
CA PHE A 131 -3.97 20.23 -11.00
C PHE A 131 -2.70 19.48 -11.38
N GLN A 132 -1.78 20.17 -12.06
CA GLN A 132 -0.53 19.55 -12.51
C GLN A 132 0.36 19.16 -11.33
N ILE A 133 0.55 20.04 -10.35
CA ILE A 133 1.37 19.74 -9.16
C ILE A 133 0.71 18.67 -8.28
N GLY A 134 -0.61 18.78 -8.03
CA GLY A 134 -1.35 17.81 -7.23
C GLY A 134 -1.40 16.42 -7.87
N GLY A 135 -1.61 16.37 -9.19
CA GLY A 135 -1.60 15.13 -9.96
C GLY A 135 -0.23 14.45 -9.99
N ILE A 136 0.87 15.21 -9.88
CA ILE A 136 2.22 14.65 -9.76
C ILE A 136 2.51 14.20 -8.33
N TYR A 137 2.17 14.97 -7.30
CA TYR A 137 2.61 14.70 -5.93
C TYR A 137 1.77 13.64 -5.21
N PHE A 138 0.44 13.72 -5.34
CA PHE A 138 -0.49 12.90 -4.56
C PHE A 138 -0.45 11.40 -4.83
N PRO A 139 -0.15 10.92 -6.06
CA PRO A 139 0.04 9.49 -6.29
C PRO A 139 1.15 8.90 -5.44
N PHE A 140 2.24 9.64 -5.22
CA PHE A 140 3.41 9.20 -4.43
C PHE A 140 3.27 9.47 -2.94
N ALA A 141 2.37 10.37 -2.53
CA ALA A 141 2.05 10.56 -1.13
C ALA A 141 1.39 9.29 -0.57
N GLY A 142 2.08 8.59 0.33
CA GLY A 142 1.60 7.35 0.95
C GLY A 142 1.71 6.10 0.06
N MET A 143 2.69 6.04 -0.86
CA MET A 143 3.12 4.75 -1.43
C MET A 143 4.26 4.16 -0.60
N GLY A 144 4.18 2.86 -0.30
CA GLY A 144 5.32 2.11 0.22
C GLY A 144 6.34 1.94 -0.91
N GLY A 145 7.58 2.39 -0.71
CA GLY A 145 8.63 2.26 -1.73
C GLY A 145 9.20 0.85 -1.88
N GLY A 146 8.94 -0.02 -0.90
CA GLY A 146 9.55 -1.35 -0.79
C GLY A 146 9.00 -2.37 -1.79
N ASP A 147 9.76 -3.46 -1.98
CA ASP A 147 9.36 -4.59 -2.84
C ASP A 147 8.02 -5.20 -2.40
N ALA A 148 7.81 -5.32 -1.09
CA ALA A 148 6.56 -5.77 -0.47
C ALA A 148 5.33 -5.03 -1.02
N TYR A 149 5.41 -3.71 -1.23
CA TYR A 149 4.30 -2.92 -1.76
C TYR A 149 3.99 -3.28 -3.21
N ARG A 150 5.04 -3.44 -4.04
CA ARG A 150 4.88 -3.81 -5.45
C ARG A 150 4.27 -5.20 -5.62
N GLN A 151 4.54 -6.11 -4.70
CA GLN A 151 4.01 -7.48 -4.74
C GLN A 151 2.54 -7.61 -4.33
N THR A 152 1.92 -6.53 -3.83
CA THR A 152 0.46 -6.47 -3.60
C THR A 152 -0.34 -6.13 -4.86
N PHE A 153 0.31 -5.83 -5.99
CA PHE A 153 -0.35 -5.60 -7.27
C PHE A 153 -0.49 -6.93 -8.04
N VAL A 154 -1.34 -7.80 -7.48
CA VAL A 154 -1.86 -9.00 -8.13
C VAL A 154 -3.29 -8.68 -8.60
N ALA A 155 -3.82 -9.40 -9.59
CA ALA A 155 -5.21 -9.22 -10.01
C ALA A 155 -6.19 -9.74 -8.94
N PRO A 156 -7.35 -9.09 -8.70
CA PRO A 156 -8.25 -9.44 -7.59
C PRO A 156 -8.77 -10.87 -7.64
N GLU A 157 -9.04 -11.35 -8.85
CA GLU A 157 -9.49 -12.72 -9.11
C GLU A 157 -8.44 -13.81 -8.81
N LEU A 158 -7.21 -13.42 -8.47
CA LEU A 158 -6.12 -14.32 -8.08
C LEU A 158 -5.79 -14.23 -6.58
N VAL A 159 -6.50 -13.40 -5.81
CA VAL A 159 -6.26 -13.24 -4.38
C VAL A 159 -7.30 -14.01 -3.58
N ASP A 160 -6.98 -15.26 -3.26
CA ASP A 160 -7.77 -16.05 -2.31
C ASP A 160 -7.29 -15.85 -0.87
N ALA A 161 -5.98 -15.58 -0.69
CA ALA A 161 -5.40 -15.16 0.57
C ALA A 161 -4.14 -14.31 0.34
N ALA A 162 -3.96 -13.26 1.14
CA ALA A 162 -2.74 -12.49 1.23
C ALA A 162 -2.29 -12.41 2.68
N LEU A 163 -1.02 -12.71 2.93
CA LEU A 163 -0.36 -12.58 4.21
C LEU A 163 0.61 -11.40 4.12
N VAL A 164 0.42 -10.41 4.98
CA VAL A 164 1.34 -9.28 5.15
C VAL A 164 1.98 -9.41 6.52
N ALA A 165 3.31 -9.52 6.58
CA ALA A 165 4.03 -9.70 7.83
C ALA A 165 4.93 -8.51 8.14
N PHE A 166 4.96 -8.13 9.41
CA PHE A 166 5.94 -7.21 9.98
C PHE A 166 6.88 -7.98 10.91
N HIS A 167 8.18 -7.82 10.72
CA HIS A 167 9.22 -8.56 11.42
C HIS A 167 10.09 -7.62 12.27
N THR A 168 10.10 -7.84 13.57
CA THR A 168 10.83 -6.97 14.51
C THR A 168 11.43 -7.74 15.68
N ASP A 169 12.44 -7.15 16.30
CA ASP A 169 12.97 -7.61 17.58
C ASP A 169 12.48 -6.73 18.75
N SER A 170 11.65 -5.72 18.49
CA SER A 170 11.14 -4.74 19.48
C SER A 170 9.64 -4.88 19.71
N GLU A 171 9.23 -5.07 20.97
CA GLU A 171 7.81 -5.14 21.39
C GLU A 171 7.10 -3.81 21.14
N GLU A 172 7.79 -2.68 21.35
CA GLU A 172 7.25 -1.35 21.08
C GLU A 172 6.92 -1.15 19.60
N HIS A 173 7.77 -1.65 18.69
CA HIS A 173 7.50 -1.59 17.25
C HIS A 173 6.33 -2.51 16.86
N LEU A 174 6.23 -3.68 17.50
CA LEU A 174 5.12 -4.62 17.26
C LEU A 174 3.78 -4.00 17.68
N GLU A 175 3.73 -3.34 18.84
CA GLU A 175 2.52 -2.69 19.34
C GLU A 175 2.07 -1.54 18.44
N ARG A 176 3.01 -0.71 17.98
CA ARG A 176 2.71 0.36 17.03
C ARG A 176 2.24 -0.18 15.68
N ALA A 177 2.87 -1.25 15.19
CA ALA A 177 2.41 -1.95 13.99
C ALA A 177 0.98 -2.48 14.16
N ARG A 178 0.65 -3.11 15.30
CA ARG A 178 -0.71 -3.59 15.61
C ARG A 178 -1.72 -2.45 15.60
N SER A 179 -1.43 -1.37 16.33
CA SER A 179 -2.31 -0.19 16.40
C SER A 179 -2.59 0.44 15.04
N ARG A 180 -1.65 0.36 14.08
CA ARG A 180 -1.88 0.88 12.72
C ARG A 180 -2.74 -0.04 11.85
N LEU A 181 -2.68 -1.34 12.10
CA LEU A 181 -3.48 -2.31 11.36
C LEU A 181 -4.90 -2.45 11.91
N ASP A 182 -5.13 -2.08 13.17
CA ASP A 182 -6.47 -2.06 13.78
C ASP A 182 -7.47 -1.14 13.05
N ASP A 183 -6.98 -0.11 12.35
CA ASP A 183 -7.79 0.82 11.56
C ASP A 183 -8.24 0.24 10.20
N ILE A 184 -7.68 -0.89 9.78
CA ILE A 184 -7.97 -1.52 8.49
C ILE A 184 -9.01 -2.63 8.71
N GLU A 185 -10.21 -2.41 8.19
CA GLU A 185 -11.28 -3.41 8.25
C GLU A 185 -10.87 -4.70 7.53
N HIS A 186 -11.41 -5.85 7.97
CA HIS A 186 -11.20 -7.16 7.34
C HIS A 186 -9.79 -7.78 7.45
N LEU A 187 -8.90 -7.24 8.27
CA LEU A 187 -7.64 -7.92 8.62
C LEU A 187 -7.82 -8.90 9.79
N ALA A 188 -7.36 -10.13 9.61
CA ALA A 188 -7.14 -11.06 10.71
C ALA A 188 -5.68 -10.97 11.16
N LEU A 189 -5.45 -10.45 12.37
CA LEU A 189 -4.11 -10.28 12.93
C LEU A 189 -3.71 -11.50 13.77
N VAL A 190 -2.49 -11.98 13.56
CA VAL A 190 -1.88 -13.09 14.29
C VAL A 190 -0.44 -12.77 14.62
N GLU A 191 -0.05 -12.91 15.88
CA GLU A 191 1.35 -12.79 16.29
C GLU A 191 2.05 -14.13 16.24
N VAL A 192 3.27 -14.15 15.70
CA VAL A 192 4.06 -15.38 15.57
C VAL A 192 5.49 -15.19 16.05
N ASP A 193 6.04 -16.25 16.65
CA ASP A 193 7.44 -16.32 17.08
C ASP A 193 8.39 -16.53 15.89
N SER A 194 9.70 -16.54 16.17
CA SER A 194 10.76 -16.83 15.18
C SER A 194 10.64 -18.20 14.48
N ASN A 195 9.80 -19.11 14.97
CA ASN A 195 9.52 -20.42 14.39
C ASN A 195 8.18 -20.46 13.65
N GLY A 196 7.48 -19.32 13.53
CA GLY A 196 6.15 -19.22 12.93
C GLY A 196 5.05 -19.88 13.76
N ARG A 197 5.21 -19.95 15.10
CA ARG A 197 4.18 -20.42 16.02
C ARG A 197 3.42 -19.24 16.59
N THR A 198 2.09 -19.36 16.68
CA THR A 198 1.25 -18.31 17.26
C THR A 198 1.63 -18.04 18.72
N ILE A 199 1.85 -16.77 19.03
CA ILE A 199 1.99 -16.26 20.39
C ILE A 199 0.65 -15.60 20.69
N THR A 200 -0.02 -16.04 21.75
CA THR A 200 -1.39 -15.58 22.07
C THR A 200 -1.38 -14.20 22.67
#